data_AF-A0A380DMR2-F1
#
_entry.id   AF-A0A380DMR2-F1
#
_cell.length_a   1.000
_cell.length_b   1.000
_cell.length_c   1.000
_cell.angle_alpha   90.00
_cell.angle_beta   90.00
_cell.angle_gamma   90.00
#
_symmetry.space_group_name_H-M   'P 1'
#
loop_
_entity.id
_entity.type
_entity.pdbx_description
1 polymer ?
#
loop_
_entity_poly.entity_id
_entity_poly.type
_entity_poly.pdbx_seq_one_letter_code
_entity_poly.pdbx_strand_id
1 'polypeptide(L)'
;MKKFEKLIGHGQDHVGTLHYTPRAKKVIELSMDEARKLHHNFVGTEHILLGLIRENEGVAARVFANLDLNITKARAQVVKALGNPEMSNKNAQASKSNNTPTLDSLARDLTVIAKDGTLDPIIGRDKEITRVIEVLSRRTKNNPVLIGEPGVGKTAIAEGLAQAIVNNEVPETLKDKRVMSLDMGTVVAGTKYRGEFEERLKKVMEEIQQAGNVILFIDELHTLVWCWWC
;
A
#
# COMPACT_ATOMS: atom_id res chain seq x y z
N MET A 1 5.20 -11.97 33.14
CA MET A 1 6.44 -11.25 33.51
C MET A 1 7.24 -11.96 34.60
N LYS A 2 6.71 -12.21 35.81
CA LYS A 2 7.46 -12.86 36.93
C LYS A 2 8.13 -14.23 36.65
N LYS A 3 7.64 -15.01 35.68
CA LYS A 3 8.26 -16.29 35.27
C LYS A 3 9.47 -16.12 34.33
N PHE A 4 9.54 -15.03 33.58
CA PHE A 4 10.62 -14.73 32.63
C PHE A 4 11.88 -14.27 33.36
N GLU A 5 11.71 -13.42 34.38
CA GLU A 5 12.79 -12.99 35.29
C GLU A 5 13.46 -14.18 35.98
N LYS A 6 12.70 -15.25 36.26
CA LYS A 6 13.23 -16.49 36.86
C LYS A 6 14.08 -17.34 35.90
N LEU A 7 13.93 -17.15 34.58
CA LEU A 7 14.69 -17.88 33.55
C LEU A 7 16.03 -17.22 33.21
N ILE A 8 16.11 -15.89 33.31
CA ILE A 8 17.29 -15.09 32.93
C ILE A 8 18.05 -14.58 34.17
N GLY A 9 17.36 -14.42 35.31
CA GLY A 9 17.91 -13.80 36.51
C GLY A 9 17.97 -12.27 36.42
N HIS A 10 18.35 -11.62 37.52
CA HIS A 10 18.72 -10.22 37.54
C HIS A 10 20.23 -10.10 37.34
N GLY A 11 20.67 -9.29 36.37
CA GLY A 11 22.09 -9.10 36.07
C GLY A 11 22.80 -8.28 37.15
N GLN A 12 24.07 -8.59 37.40
CA GLN A 12 25.01 -7.64 38.01
C GLN A 12 25.54 -6.75 36.88
N ASP A 13 25.55 -5.44 37.08
CA ASP A 13 25.97 -4.42 36.10
C ASP A 13 27.48 -4.52 35.79
N HIS A 14 27.88 -5.56 35.07
CA HIS A 14 29.18 -5.60 34.41
C HIS A 14 29.04 -4.91 33.07
N VAL A 15 29.50 -3.67 33.02
CA VAL A 15 29.56 -2.82 31.81
C VAL A 15 30.70 -3.32 30.92
N GLY A 16 30.49 -4.48 30.29
CA GLY A 16 31.34 -5.00 29.21
C GLY A 16 30.61 -4.88 27.86
N THR A 17 31.36 -4.92 26.76
CA THR A 17 30.76 -4.99 25.41
C THR A 17 29.97 -6.27 25.25
N LEU A 18 28.64 -6.15 25.17
CA LEU A 18 27.73 -7.26 24.96
C LEU A 18 27.81 -7.73 23.50
N HIS A 19 28.15 -8.99 23.30
CA HIS A 19 28.16 -9.63 21.99
C HIS A 19 26.97 -10.58 21.85
N TYR A 20 26.50 -10.76 20.61
CA TYR A 20 25.48 -11.76 20.33
C TYR A 20 25.99 -13.17 20.62
N THR A 21 25.16 -13.96 21.28
CA THR A 21 25.41 -15.39 21.44
C THR A 21 25.38 -16.09 20.08
N PRO A 22 26.06 -17.24 19.92
CA PRO A 22 26.00 -18.03 18.67
C PRO A 22 24.56 -18.34 18.23
N ARG A 23 23.66 -18.55 19.20
CA ARG A 23 22.23 -18.75 18.99
C ARG A 23 21.52 -17.50 18.44
N ALA A 24 21.75 -16.34 19.05
CA ALA A 24 21.22 -15.07 18.53
C ALA A 24 21.68 -14.79 17.09
N LYS A 25 22.94 -15.12 16.75
CA LYS A 25 23.42 -15.05 15.36
C LYS A 25 22.66 -16.02 14.45
N LYS A 26 22.37 -17.23 14.93
CA LYS A 26 21.61 -18.22 14.16
C LYS A 26 20.19 -17.77 13.86
N VAL A 27 19.51 -17.11 14.80
CA VAL A 27 18.19 -16.51 14.58
C VAL A 27 18.22 -15.49 13.43
N ILE A 28 19.27 -14.66 13.38
CA ILE A 28 19.43 -13.65 12.33
C ILE A 28 19.67 -14.30 10.96
N GLU A 29 20.45 -15.37 10.89
CA GLU A 29 20.59 -16.12 9.64
C GLU A 29 19.26 -16.72 9.18
N LEU A 30 18.51 -17.33 10.12
CA LEU A 30 17.22 -17.94 9.83
C LEU A 30 16.18 -16.90 9.40
N SER A 31 16.22 -15.69 9.95
CA SER A 31 15.32 -14.60 9.55
C SER A 31 15.62 -14.10 8.13
N MET A 32 16.91 -14.00 7.76
CA MET A 32 17.30 -13.68 6.39
C MET A 32 16.78 -14.72 5.39
N ASP A 33 16.86 -16.00 5.74
CA ASP A 33 16.33 -17.07 4.89
C ASP A 33 14.80 -17.02 4.76
N GLU A 34 14.07 -16.71 5.83
CA GLU A 34 12.60 -16.56 5.75
C GLU A 34 12.21 -15.32 4.91
N ALA A 35 12.94 -14.21 5.00
CA ALA A 35 12.73 -13.05 4.13
C ALA A 35 12.93 -13.40 2.64
N ARG A 36 14.01 -14.12 2.30
CA ARG A 36 14.25 -14.58 0.93
C ARG A 36 13.18 -15.53 0.41
N LYS A 37 12.69 -16.46 1.24
CA LYS A 37 11.61 -17.40 0.87
C LYS A 37 10.29 -16.70 0.58
N LEU A 38 10.04 -15.57 1.22
CA LEU A 38 8.87 -14.74 1.02
C LEU A 38 9.09 -13.67 -0.06
N HIS A 39 10.24 -13.68 -0.74
CA HIS A 39 10.63 -12.70 -1.76
C HIS A 39 10.65 -11.25 -1.25
N HIS A 40 10.94 -11.06 0.04
CA HIS A 40 11.10 -9.74 0.64
C HIS A 40 12.55 -9.26 0.51
N ASN A 41 12.73 -8.01 0.05
CA ASN A 41 14.06 -7.41 -0.16
C ASN A 41 14.75 -6.97 1.15
N PHE A 42 14.02 -6.96 2.28
CA PHE A 42 14.52 -6.54 3.58
C PHE A 42 14.03 -7.47 4.70
N VAL A 43 14.76 -7.50 5.81
CA VAL A 43 14.44 -8.29 7.00
C VAL A 43 13.63 -7.43 7.98
N GLY A 44 12.31 -7.53 7.92
CA GLY A 44 11.40 -6.99 8.94
C GLY A 44 11.30 -7.82 10.24
N THR A 45 10.57 -7.28 11.22
CA THR A 45 10.38 -7.87 12.57
C THR A 45 9.72 -9.25 12.54
N GLU A 46 8.84 -9.47 11.58
CA GLU A 46 8.17 -10.72 11.29
C GLU A 46 9.15 -11.84 10.95
N HIS A 47 10.22 -11.52 10.21
CA HIS A 47 11.21 -12.51 9.79
C HIS A 47 12.08 -12.88 10.97
N ILE A 48 12.40 -11.91 11.84
CA ILE A 48 13.09 -12.15 13.11
C ILE A 48 12.24 -13.08 13.98
N LEU A 49 10.94 -12.83 14.08
CA LEU A 49 10.02 -13.70 14.82
C LEU A 49 9.94 -15.10 14.20
N LEU A 50 9.85 -15.23 12.88
CA LEU A 50 9.86 -16.51 12.18
C LEU A 50 11.20 -17.25 12.38
N GLY A 51 12.32 -16.54 12.34
CA GLY A 51 13.65 -17.09 12.65
C GLY A 51 13.73 -17.61 14.08
N LEU A 52 13.15 -16.89 15.03
CA LEU A 52 13.10 -17.27 16.46
C LEU A 52 12.21 -18.50 16.69
N ILE A 53 11.07 -18.56 16.00
CA ILE A 53 10.17 -19.73 15.98
C ILE A 53 10.88 -20.95 15.37
N ARG A 54 11.70 -20.73 14.34
CA ARG A 54 12.40 -21.79 13.59
C ARG A 54 13.64 -22.33 14.31
N GLU A 55 14.32 -21.52 15.12
CA GLU A 55 15.47 -21.97 15.94
C GLU A 55 15.03 -23.05 16.95
N ASN A 56 13.78 -22.99 17.44
CA ASN A 56 13.09 -23.98 18.30
C ASN A 56 13.87 -24.46 19.55
N GLU A 57 14.97 -23.80 19.89
CA GLU A 57 15.82 -24.14 21.01
C GLU A 57 16.15 -22.89 21.86
N GLY A 58 16.57 -23.12 23.10
CA GLY A 58 17.04 -22.05 23.98
C GLY A 58 15.94 -21.31 24.72
N VAL A 59 16.24 -20.07 25.11
CA VAL A 59 15.37 -19.29 26.02
C VAL A 59 14.06 -18.95 25.33
N ALA A 60 14.08 -18.57 24.06
CA ALA A 60 12.88 -18.23 23.30
C ALA A 60 11.91 -19.42 23.18
N ALA A 61 12.41 -20.61 22.85
CA ALA A 61 11.60 -21.83 22.78
C ALA A 61 10.97 -22.18 24.14
N ARG A 62 11.71 -22.04 25.24
CA ARG A 62 11.17 -22.23 26.60
C ARG A 62 10.09 -21.20 26.93
N VAL A 63 10.26 -19.96 26.48
CA VAL A 63 9.24 -18.91 26.66
C VAL A 63 7.97 -19.25 25.88
N PHE A 64 8.08 -19.70 24.63
CA PHE A 64 6.93 -20.12 23.84
C PHE A 64 6.19 -21.31 24.46
N ALA A 65 6.93 -22.31 24.95
CA ALA A 65 6.37 -23.45 25.66
C ALA A 65 5.64 -23.04 26.95
N ASN A 66 6.22 -22.12 27.72
CA ASN A 66 5.59 -21.61 28.96
C ASN A 66 4.35 -20.74 28.71
N LEU A 67 4.15 -20.25 27.49
CA LEU A 67 2.99 -19.48 27.07
C LEU A 67 1.94 -20.35 26.35
N ASP A 68 2.12 -21.68 26.34
CA ASP A 68 1.26 -22.64 25.65
C ASP A 68 1.02 -22.28 24.16
N LEU A 69 2.02 -21.65 23.54
CA LEU A 69 1.92 -21.23 22.14
C LEU A 69 2.16 -22.41 21.20
N ASN A 70 1.17 -22.68 20.36
CA ASN A 70 1.34 -23.63 19.26
C ASN A 70 2.17 -22.96 18.15
N ILE A 71 3.44 -23.34 18.06
CA ILE A 71 4.46 -22.84 17.12
C ILE A 71 3.95 -22.88 15.67
N THR A 72 3.26 -23.97 15.28
CA THR A 72 2.69 -24.14 13.94
C THR A 72 1.58 -23.14 13.66
N LYS A 73 0.68 -22.91 14.63
CA LYS A 73 -0.39 -21.91 14.51
C LYS A 73 0.16 -20.48 14.50
N ALA A 74 1.13 -20.19 15.36
CA ALA A 74 1.79 -18.88 15.41
C ALA A 74 2.46 -18.55 14.08
N ARG A 75 3.21 -19.51 13.50
CA ARG A 75 3.79 -19.36 12.17
C ARG A 75 2.73 -19.12 11.09
N ALA A 76 1.65 -19.90 11.10
CA ALA A 76 0.57 -19.74 10.13
C ALA A 76 -0.11 -18.36 10.23
N GLN A 77 -0.28 -17.83 11.44
CA GLN A 77 -0.81 -16.48 11.65
C GLN A 77 0.14 -15.40 11.13
N VAL A 78 1.43 -15.51 11.38
CA VAL A 78 2.44 -14.56 10.88
C VAL A 78 2.51 -14.61 9.35
N VAL A 79 2.57 -15.80 8.75
CA VAL A 79 2.55 -15.94 7.28
C VAL A 79 1.24 -15.42 6.68
N LYS A 80 0.09 -15.64 7.33
CA LYS A 80 -1.20 -15.09 6.89
C LYS A 80 -1.23 -13.56 6.98
N ALA A 81 -0.62 -12.98 8.01
CA ALA A 81 -0.49 -11.52 8.12
C ALA A 81 0.45 -10.94 7.04
N LEU A 82 1.44 -11.72 6.59
CA LEU A 82 2.39 -11.34 5.52
C LEU A 82 1.89 -11.60 4.11
N GLY A 83 1.03 -12.60 3.92
CA GLY A 83 0.40 -12.93 2.63
C GLY A 83 -0.54 -11.85 2.11
N ASN A 84 -0.80 -10.81 2.90
CA ASN A 84 -1.28 -9.53 2.41
C ASN A 84 -0.08 -8.59 2.22
N PRO A 85 0.44 -8.41 0.99
CA PRO A 85 1.46 -7.40 0.71
C PRO A 85 0.98 -5.97 1.05
N GLU A 86 -0.29 -5.79 1.38
CA GLU A 86 -0.88 -4.52 1.81
C GLU A 86 -0.56 -4.09 3.26
N MET A 87 0.07 -4.91 4.10
CA MET A 87 0.32 -4.50 5.51
C MET A 87 1.71 -3.92 5.79
N SER A 88 2.69 -4.07 4.89
CA SER A 88 4.05 -3.56 5.17
C SER A 88 4.23 -2.06 4.89
N ASN A 89 3.26 -1.38 4.27
CA ASN A 89 3.23 0.08 4.14
C ASN A 89 2.21 0.79 5.05
N LYS A 90 1.53 0.09 5.97
CA LYS A 90 0.44 0.68 6.77
C LYS A 90 0.84 1.47 8.01
N ASN A 91 2.13 1.55 8.37
CA ASN A 91 2.56 2.28 9.57
C ASN A 91 3.11 3.71 9.35
N ALA A 92 2.99 4.27 8.15
CA ALA A 92 3.37 5.67 7.89
C ALA A 92 2.21 6.58 7.42
N GLN A 93 0.96 6.10 7.37
CA GLN A 93 -0.17 6.94 6.92
C GLN A 93 -1.52 6.58 7.56
N ALA A 94 -1.54 6.41 8.88
CA ALA A 94 -2.76 6.30 9.68
C ALA A 94 -3.49 7.65 9.88
N SER A 95 -3.43 8.55 8.90
CA SER A 95 -4.19 9.81 8.95
C SER A 95 -4.68 10.17 7.55
N LYS A 96 -5.94 9.79 7.25
CA LYS A 96 -6.86 10.31 6.21
C LYS A 96 -7.49 9.30 5.21
N SER A 97 -7.54 7.99 5.45
CA SER A 97 -8.29 7.05 4.57
C SER A 97 -9.54 6.42 5.21
N ASN A 98 -10.39 7.19 5.89
CA ASN A 98 -11.63 6.66 6.45
C ASN A 98 -12.88 6.83 5.58
N ASN A 99 -12.80 7.48 4.42
CA ASN A 99 -14.00 7.94 3.71
C ASN A 99 -14.27 7.28 2.34
N THR A 100 -13.43 6.34 1.87
CA THR A 100 -13.55 5.78 0.51
C THR A 100 -13.28 4.26 0.39
N PRO A 101 -13.97 3.40 1.17
CA PRO A 101 -13.66 1.97 1.24
C PRO A 101 -13.90 1.20 -0.08
N THR A 102 -14.92 1.57 -0.86
CA THR A 102 -15.21 0.92 -2.14
C THR A 102 -14.18 1.35 -3.18
N LEU A 103 -13.88 2.65 -3.25
CA LEU A 103 -12.88 3.19 -4.17
C LEU A 103 -11.47 2.63 -3.91
N ASP A 104 -11.04 2.50 -2.64
CA ASP A 104 -9.73 1.95 -2.30
C ASP A 104 -9.58 0.48 -2.74
N SER A 105 -10.69 -0.26 -2.90
CA SER A 105 -10.69 -1.64 -3.40
C SER A 105 -10.69 -1.76 -4.93
N LEU A 106 -11.20 -0.73 -5.63
CA LEU A 106 -11.40 -0.73 -7.09
C LEU A 106 -10.40 0.15 -7.85
N ALA A 107 -9.67 1.01 -7.15
CA ALA A 107 -8.76 1.97 -7.74
C ALA A 107 -7.35 1.86 -7.16
N ARG A 108 -6.36 2.23 -7.97
CA ARG A 108 -4.96 2.34 -7.57
C ARG A 108 -4.65 3.80 -7.21
N ASP A 109 -4.10 4.03 -6.02
CA ASP A 109 -3.72 5.37 -5.57
C ASP A 109 -2.34 5.75 -6.15
N LEU A 110 -2.35 6.57 -7.21
CA LEU A 110 -1.14 7.04 -7.87
C LEU A 110 -0.34 8.00 -6.97
N THR A 111 -0.97 8.64 -5.99
CA THR A 111 -0.31 9.58 -5.08
C THR A 111 0.55 8.83 -4.07
N VAL A 112 0.10 7.66 -3.61
CA VAL A 112 0.91 6.78 -2.74
C VAL A 112 2.11 6.25 -3.52
N ILE A 113 1.89 5.74 -4.74
CA ILE A 113 2.97 5.19 -5.58
C ILE A 113 4.00 6.28 -5.92
N ALA A 114 3.54 7.52 -6.16
CA ALA A 114 4.41 8.68 -6.37
C ALA A 114 5.26 9.02 -5.12
N LYS A 115 4.65 8.99 -3.91
CA LYS A 115 5.38 9.22 -2.65
C LYS A 115 6.44 8.16 -2.37
N ASP A 116 6.15 6.93 -2.75
CA ASP A 116 7.08 5.80 -2.60
C ASP A 116 8.23 5.84 -3.63
N GLY A 117 8.20 6.79 -4.58
CA GLY A 117 9.24 6.96 -5.60
C GLY A 117 9.34 5.79 -6.58
N THR A 118 8.26 5.00 -6.72
CA THR A 118 8.21 3.80 -7.57
C THR A 118 7.70 4.09 -8.98
N LEU A 119 7.17 5.28 -9.23
CA LEU A 119 6.77 5.71 -10.58
C LEU A 119 7.99 6.04 -11.44
N ASP A 120 7.90 5.68 -12.72
CA ASP A 120 8.92 6.04 -13.70
C ASP A 120 8.99 7.57 -13.89
N PRO A 121 10.18 8.14 -14.13
CA PRO A 121 10.32 9.56 -14.42
C PRO A 121 9.69 9.89 -15.78
N ILE A 122 8.86 10.93 -15.80
CA ILE A 122 8.14 11.32 -17.01
C ILE A 122 8.96 12.36 -17.76
N ILE A 123 9.29 12.05 -19.01
CA ILE A 123 10.14 12.90 -19.84
C ILE A 123 9.28 13.57 -20.93
N GLY A 124 9.37 14.90 -21.03
CA GLY A 124 8.86 15.66 -22.16
C GLY A 124 7.34 15.85 -22.21
N ARG A 125 6.63 15.73 -21.07
CA ARG A 125 5.17 15.95 -20.96
C ARG A 125 4.76 17.13 -20.07
N ASP A 126 5.70 18.04 -19.81
CA ASP A 126 5.49 19.14 -18.86
C ASP A 126 4.35 20.07 -19.29
N LYS A 127 4.19 20.29 -20.60
CA LYS A 127 3.13 21.16 -21.15
C LYS A 127 1.75 20.56 -20.92
N GLU A 128 1.59 19.26 -21.15
CA GLU A 128 0.35 18.53 -20.95
C GLU A 128 -0.03 18.49 -19.47
N ILE A 129 0.92 18.20 -18.59
CA ILE A 129 0.70 18.17 -17.13
C ILE A 129 0.29 19.56 -16.64
N THR A 130 1.01 20.61 -17.04
CA THR A 130 0.66 22.00 -16.72
C THR A 130 -0.76 22.33 -17.18
N ARG A 131 -1.14 21.91 -18.39
CA ARG A 131 -2.49 22.15 -18.92
C ARG A 131 -3.58 21.42 -18.14
N VAL A 132 -3.30 20.20 -17.67
CA VAL A 132 -4.21 19.44 -16.81
C VAL A 132 -4.41 20.15 -15.47
N ILE A 133 -3.33 20.62 -14.83
CA ILE A 133 -3.37 21.39 -13.57
C ILE A 133 -4.21 22.67 -13.73
N GLU A 134 -4.02 23.40 -14.83
CA GLU A 134 -4.81 24.60 -15.13
C GLU A 134 -6.31 24.31 -15.25
N VAL A 135 -6.68 23.21 -15.93
CA VAL A 135 -8.09 22.84 -16.11
C VAL A 135 -8.71 22.40 -14.79
N LEU A 136 -8.01 21.58 -14.01
CA LEU A 136 -8.47 21.11 -12.69
C LEU A 136 -8.65 22.26 -11.68
N SER A 137 -7.84 23.33 -11.82
CA SER A 137 -7.90 24.50 -10.94
C SER A 137 -9.06 25.46 -11.25
N ARG A 138 -9.86 25.20 -12.29
CA ARG A 138 -11.02 26.03 -12.64
C ARG A 138 -12.18 25.81 -11.67
N ARG A 139 -13.01 26.85 -11.49
CA ARG A 139 -14.24 26.77 -10.68
C ARG A 139 -15.37 25.97 -11.34
N THR A 140 -15.40 25.95 -12.67
CA THR A 140 -16.42 25.26 -13.48
C THR A 140 -15.75 24.51 -14.63
N LYS A 141 -16.36 23.39 -15.07
CA LYS A 141 -15.84 22.52 -16.14
C LYS A 141 -14.37 22.14 -15.92
N ASN A 142 -14.07 21.69 -14.71
CA ASN A 142 -12.73 21.33 -14.25
C ASN A 142 -12.34 19.88 -14.57
N ASN A 143 -13.02 19.24 -15.52
CA ASN A 143 -12.75 17.85 -15.93
C ASN A 143 -11.90 17.85 -17.20
N PRO A 144 -10.58 17.62 -17.11
CA PRO A 144 -9.71 17.52 -18.28
C PRO A 144 -10.00 16.23 -19.06
N VAL A 145 -9.90 16.29 -20.38
CA VAL A 145 -10.01 15.12 -21.27
C VAL A 145 -8.77 15.04 -22.13
N LEU A 146 -8.04 13.93 -22.01
CA LEU A 146 -6.81 13.68 -22.76
C LEU A 146 -7.12 12.96 -24.08
N ILE A 147 -6.83 13.62 -25.19
CA ILE A 147 -7.08 13.11 -26.55
C ILE A 147 -5.73 12.75 -27.20
N GLY A 148 -5.70 11.63 -27.91
CA GLY A 148 -4.50 11.10 -28.56
C GLY A 148 -4.69 9.65 -28.99
N GLU A 149 -3.78 9.15 -29.83
CA GLU A 149 -3.78 7.76 -30.28
C GLU A 149 -3.55 6.78 -29.11
N PRO A 150 -4.01 5.52 -29.20
CA PRO A 150 -3.69 4.49 -28.21
C PRO A 150 -2.17 4.30 -28.08
N GLY A 151 -1.68 4.01 -26.88
CA GLY A 151 -0.25 3.73 -26.66
C GLY A 151 0.66 4.97 -26.58
N VAL A 152 0.14 6.19 -26.80
CA VAL A 152 0.90 7.43 -26.61
C VAL A 152 1.16 7.78 -25.14
N GLY A 153 0.87 6.89 -24.19
CA GLY A 153 1.17 7.08 -22.77
C GLY A 153 0.33 8.14 -22.06
N LYS A 154 -0.99 8.23 -22.32
CA LYS A 154 -1.89 9.16 -21.61
C LYS A 154 -1.86 8.93 -20.09
N THR A 155 -1.73 7.67 -19.68
CA THR A 155 -1.55 7.24 -18.28
C THR A 155 -0.36 7.92 -17.61
N ALA A 156 0.74 8.14 -18.33
CA ALA A 156 1.92 8.83 -17.81
C ALA A 156 1.64 10.29 -17.43
N ILE A 157 0.63 10.94 -18.05
CA ILE A 157 0.22 12.31 -17.66
C ILE A 157 -0.48 12.28 -16.30
N ALA A 158 -1.25 11.23 -15.99
CA ALA A 158 -1.89 11.07 -14.69
C ALA A 158 -0.88 10.75 -13.58
N GLU A 159 0.13 9.93 -13.88
CA GLU A 159 1.27 9.68 -13.00
C GLU A 159 2.07 10.96 -12.74
N GLY A 160 2.26 11.78 -13.78
CA GLY A 160 2.95 13.07 -13.68
C GLY A 160 2.19 14.09 -12.86
N LEU A 161 0.86 14.10 -12.97
CA LEU A 161 0.01 14.88 -12.07
C LEU A 161 0.19 14.45 -10.61
N ALA A 162 0.27 13.15 -10.34
CA ALA A 162 0.51 12.65 -8.98
C ALA A 162 1.89 13.06 -8.45
N GLN A 163 2.94 12.95 -9.27
CA GLN A 163 4.28 13.44 -8.92
C GLN A 163 4.28 14.95 -8.63
N ALA A 164 3.62 15.76 -9.47
CA ALA A 164 3.52 17.21 -9.29
C ALA A 164 2.80 17.59 -7.98
N ILE A 165 1.76 16.84 -7.59
CA ILE A 165 1.06 17.04 -6.31
C ILE A 165 1.99 16.72 -5.14
N VAL A 166 2.71 15.60 -5.18
CA VAL A 166 3.65 15.18 -4.13
C VAL A 166 4.81 16.17 -3.98
N ASN A 167 5.33 16.68 -5.10
CA ASN A 167 6.43 17.65 -5.12
C ASN A 167 5.99 19.09 -4.76
N ASN A 168 4.71 19.33 -4.50
CA ASN A 168 4.13 20.65 -4.23
C ASN A 168 4.25 21.64 -5.40
N GLU A 169 4.32 21.14 -6.64
CA GLU A 169 4.39 21.95 -7.88
C GLU A 169 3.01 22.37 -8.40
N VAL A 170 1.95 22.10 -7.61
CA VAL A 170 0.56 22.44 -7.93
C VAL A 170 0.03 23.59 -7.07
N PRO A 171 -1.01 24.32 -7.54
CA PRO A 171 -1.71 25.32 -6.74
C PRO A 171 -2.28 24.76 -5.43
N GLU A 172 -2.50 25.61 -4.43
CA GLU A 172 -3.00 25.21 -3.10
C GLU A 172 -4.36 24.47 -3.15
N THR A 173 -5.17 24.75 -4.17
CA THR A 173 -6.44 24.05 -4.41
C THR A 173 -6.28 22.55 -4.68
N LEU A 174 -5.09 22.10 -5.11
CA LEU A 174 -4.81 20.71 -5.48
C LEU A 174 -3.81 20.01 -4.55
N LYS A 175 -3.09 20.74 -3.67
CA LYS A 175 -2.00 20.19 -2.82
C LYS A 175 -2.40 19.02 -1.90
N ASP A 176 -3.66 18.93 -1.49
CA ASP A 176 -4.17 17.88 -0.59
C ASP A 176 -5.03 16.82 -1.30
N LYS A 177 -5.05 16.81 -2.63
CA LYS A 177 -5.88 15.89 -3.39
C LYS A 177 -5.15 14.58 -3.70
N ARG A 178 -5.90 13.47 -3.68
CA ARG A 178 -5.45 12.13 -4.06
C ARG A 178 -5.78 11.88 -5.52
N VAL A 179 -4.81 11.50 -6.33
CA VAL A 179 -5.01 11.01 -7.70
C VAL A 179 -5.22 9.50 -7.64
N MET A 180 -6.40 9.04 -8.08
CA MET A 180 -6.78 7.62 -8.06
C MET A 180 -7.12 7.15 -9.46
N SER A 181 -6.50 6.06 -9.91
CA SER A 181 -6.76 5.42 -11.20
C SER A 181 -7.78 4.31 -11.04
N LEU A 182 -8.95 4.43 -11.68
CA LEU A 182 -9.98 3.41 -11.64
C LEU A 182 -9.64 2.25 -12.57
N ASP A 183 -9.58 1.03 -12.04
CA ASP A 183 -9.38 -0.17 -12.86
C ASP A 183 -10.74 -0.76 -13.27
N MET A 184 -11.12 -0.53 -14.52
CA MET A 184 -12.37 -1.04 -15.08
C MET A 184 -12.45 -2.57 -15.03
N GLY A 185 -11.32 -3.27 -15.12
CA GLY A 185 -11.28 -4.73 -15.01
C GLY A 185 -11.77 -5.21 -13.65
N THR A 186 -11.38 -4.51 -12.58
CA THR A 186 -11.81 -4.82 -11.21
C THR A 186 -13.26 -4.44 -10.97
N VAL A 187 -13.74 -3.34 -11.56
CA VAL A 187 -15.16 -2.92 -11.46
C VAL A 187 -16.09 -3.95 -12.10
N VAL A 188 -15.73 -4.47 -13.28
CA VAL A 188 -16.51 -5.48 -14.02
C VAL A 188 -16.33 -6.88 -13.43
N ALA A 189 -15.19 -7.16 -12.78
CA ALA A 189 -14.91 -8.46 -12.16
C ALA A 189 -15.97 -8.84 -11.13
N GLY A 190 -16.56 -10.01 -11.31
CA GLY A 190 -17.59 -10.54 -10.41
C GLY A 190 -18.96 -9.85 -10.50
N THR A 191 -19.19 -9.00 -11.52
CA THR A 191 -20.55 -8.60 -11.91
C THR A 191 -21.07 -9.55 -12.98
N LYS A 192 -22.30 -10.03 -12.82
CA LYS A 192 -22.99 -10.87 -13.83
C LYS A 192 -23.96 -10.06 -14.68
N TYR A 193 -24.41 -8.93 -14.15
CA TYR A 193 -25.43 -8.08 -14.75
C TYR A 193 -24.96 -6.63 -14.80
N ARG A 194 -25.36 -5.92 -15.86
CA ARG A 194 -25.05 -4.50 -16.06
C ARG A 194 -25.50 -3.60 -14.90
N GLY A 195 -26.64 -3.91 -14.29
CA GLY A 195 -27.15 -3.17 -13.12
C GLY A 195 -26.20 -3.23 -11.91
N GLU A 196 -25.50 -4.34 -11.69
CA GLU A 196 -24.52 -4.47 -10.59
C GLU A 196 -23.29 -3.60 -10.84
N PHE A 197 -22.86 -3.50 -12.10
CA PHE A 197 -21.78 -2.60 -12.51
C PHE A 197 -22.16 -1.13 -12.27
N GLU A 198 -23.35 -0.72 -12.68
CA GLU A 198 -23.86 0.64 -12.47
C GLU A 198 -23.98 0.96 -10.98
N GLU A 199 -24.49 0.03 -10.17
CA GLU A 199 -24.61 0.22 -8.72
C GLU A 199 -23.22 0.39 -8.06
N ARG A 200 -22.22 -0.40 -8.48
CA ARG A 200 -20.84 -0.24 -7.98
C ARG A 200 -20.26 1.10 -8.37
N LEU A 201 -20.42 1.52 -9.63
CA LEU A 201 -19.91 2.81 -10.08
C LEU A 201 -20.59 3.97 -9.35
N LYS A 202 -21.90 3.85 -9.09
CA LYS A 202 -22.65 4.83 -8.29
C LYS A 202 -22.09 4.95 -6.88
N LYS A 203 -21.82 3.83 -6.19
CA LYS A 203 -21.20 3.84 -4.86
C LYS A 203 -19.83 4.53 -4.87
N VAL A 204 -19.00 4.24 -5.86
CA VAL A 204 -17.69 4.91 -6.03
C VAL A 204 -17.86 6.42 -6.20
N MET A 205 -18.80 6.86 -7.04
CA MET A 205 -19.06 8.28 -7.26
C MET A 205 -19.58 8.98 -5.99
N GLU A 206 -20.44 8.33 -5.20
CA GLU A 206 -20.92 8.84 -3.92
C GLU A 206 -19.78 9.02 -2.91
N GLU A 207 -18.88 8.03 -2.80
CA GLU A 207 -17.69 8.12 -1.93
C GLU A 207 -16.75 9.25 -2.35
N ILE A 208 -16.50 9.41 -3.65
CA ILE A 208 -15.67 10.50 -4.19
C ILE A 208 -16.27 11.87 -3.84
N GLN A 209 -17.58 12.02 -4.00
CA GLN A 209 -18.28 13.26 -3.69
C GLN A 209 -18.24 13.60 -2.19
N GLN A 210 -18.36 12.59 -1.32
CA GLN A 210 -18.25 12.77 0.14
C GLN A 210 -16.83 13.11 0.58
N ALA A 211 -15.82 12.53 -0.06
CA ALA A 211 -14.42 12.79 0.27
C ALA A 211 -13.96 14.20 -0.14
N GLY A 212 -14.35 14.67 -1.34
CA GLY A 212 -14.04 16.02 -1.84
C GLY A 212 -12.56 16.30 -2.16
N ASN A 213 -11.66 15.39 -1.79
CA ASN A 213 -10.21 15.47 -1.97
C ASN A 213 -9.69 14.41 -2.96
N VAL A 214 -10.52 13.91 -3.87
CA VAL A 214 -10.13 12.88 -4.85
C VAL A 214 -10.20 13.44 -6.27
N ILE A 215 -9.17 13.15 -7.07
CA ILE A 215 -9.10 13.32 -8.52
C ILE A 215 -9.13 11.93 -9.13
N LEU A 216 -10.19 11.61 -9.86
CA LEU A 216 -10.36 10.32 -10.49
C LEU A 216 -9.77 10.33 -11.91
N PHE A 217 -8.89 9.38 -12.19
CA PHE A 217 -8.39 9.09 -13.53
C PHE A 217 -9.11 7.88 -14.12
N ILE A 218 -9.61 8.05 -15.34
CA ILE A 218 -10.28 7.02 -16.13
C ILE A 218 -9.57 6.99 -17.47
N ASP A 219 -8.89 5.88 -17.77
CA ASP A 219 -8.12 5.75 -19.02
C ASP A 219 -9.05 5.68 -20.23
N GLU A 220 -10.03 4.78 -20.18
CA GLU A 220 -10.94 4.52 -21.28
C GLU A 220 -12.35 5.05 -20.98
N LEU A 221 -12.54 6.36 -21.08
CA LEU A 221 -13.87 6.99 -20.91
C LEU A 221 -14.96 6.35 -21.77
N HIS A 222 -14.61 5.84 -22.96
CA HIS A 222 -15.57 5.19 -23.83
C HIS A 222 -16.20 3.95 -23.16
N THR A 223 -15.45 3.17 -22.37
CA THR A 223 -15.99 2.01 -21.65
C THR A 223 -17.14 2.37 -20.70
N LEU A 224 -17.14 3.58 -20.16
CA LEU A 224 -18.23 4.10 -19.33
C LEU A 224 -19.42 4.57 -20.17
N VAL A 225 -19.17 5.22 -21.29
CA VAL A 225 -20.21 5.79 -22.17
C VAL A 225 -21.01 4.70 -22.87
N TRP A 226 -20.36 3.63 -23.34
CA TRP A 226 -21.04 2.48 -23.96
C TRP A 226 -21.95 1.74 -22.96
N CYS A 227 -21.60 1.74 -21.68
CA CYS A 227 -22.40 1.13 -20.62
C CYS A 227 -23.61 1.98 -20.20
N TRP A 228 -23.77 3.21 -20.69
CA TRP A 228 -24.92 4.07 -20.38
C TRP A 228 -25.90 4.26 -21.54
N TRP A 229 -25.52 3.92 -22.77
CA TRP A 229 -26.33 4.24 -23.96
C TRP A 229 -27.00 3.06 -24.67
N CYS A 230 -26.74 1.81 -24.25
CA CYS A 230 -27.50 0.63 -24.71
C CYS A 230 -28.69 0.30 -23.82
#